data_AF-A0A815D471-F1
#
_entry.id   AF-A0A815D471-F1
#
_cell.length_a   1.000
_cell.length_b   1.000
_cell.length_c   1.000
_cell.angle_alpha   90.00
_cell.angle_beta   90.00
_cell.angle_gamma   90.00
#
_symmetry.space_group_name_H-M   'P 1'
#
loop_
_entity.id
_entity.type
_entity.pdbx_description
1 polymer ?
#
loop_
_entity_poly.entity_id
_entity_poly.type
_entity_poly.pdbx_seq_one_letter_code
_entity_poly.pdbx_strand_id
1 'polypeptide(L)'
;MYMNNREFYQPNLPSFPLCESKEICITQLSPETSIQTWPCGFKTGNDIITHTFHEEVYILEGAITDLSLGQTFGKGYHAWRNPGMKHGPYQADQNFGCQMLVIVRNPNRLSDSR
;
A
#
# COMPACT_ATOMS: atom_id res chain seq x y z
N MET A 1 11.37 -15.00 -5.80
CA MET A 1 12.54 -15.04 -4.90
C MET A 1 12.18 -15.91 -3.68
N TYR A 2 12.28 -17.25 -3.78
CA TYR A 2 12.05 -18.16 -2.65
C TYR A 2 13.05 -19.31 -2.75
N MET A 3 14.31 -19.08 -2.41
CA MET A 3 15.36 -20.10 -2.64
C MET A 3 16.46 -20.15 -1.55
N ASN A 4 16.14 -19.83 -0.29
CA ASN A 4 17.08 -20.09 0.82
C ASN A 4 16.29 -20.24 2.11
N ASN A 5 16.40 -21.35 2.85
CA ASN A 5 15.73 -21.59 4.14
C ASN A 5 16.20 -20.62 5.24
N ARG A 6 15.79 -19.35 5.18
CA ARG A 6 16.05 -18.32 6.20
C ARG A 6 14.74 -17.94 6.86
N GLU A 7 14.76 -17.80 8.18
CA GLU A 7 13.60 -17.37 8.97
C GLU A 7 13.24 -15.90 8.72
N PHE A 8 14.25 -15.04 8.60
CA PHE A 8 14.09 -13.61 8.35
C PHE A 8 14.81 -13.17 7.08
N TYR A 9 14.16 -12.30 6.33
CA TYR A 9 14.73 -11.62 5.17
C TYR A 9 14.67 -10.12 5.40
N GLN A 10 15.77 -9.43 5.17
CA GLN A 10 15.79 -7.98 5.14
C GLN A 10 15.33 -7.54 3.74
N PRO A 11 14.14 -6.92 3.59
CA PRO A 11 13.71 -6.39 2.31
C PRO A 11 14.60 -5.22 1.92
N ASN A 12 14.91 -5.10 0.62
CA ASN A 12 15.55 -3.90 0.09
C ASN A 12 14.48 -2.82 -0.10
N LEU A 13 14.23 -2.04 0.96
CA LEU A 13 13.33 -0.91 0.93
C LEU A 13 14.06 0.34 0.42
N PRO A 14 13.43 1.17 -0.42
CA PRO A 14 14.00 2.46 -0.75
C PRO A 14 14.15 3.31 0.51
N SER A 15 15.15 4.19 0.52
CA SER A 15 15.29 5.19 1.57
C SER A 15 14.06 6.09 1.60
N PHE A 16 13.46 6.23 2.78
CA PHE A 16 12.34 7.13 3.02
C PHE A 16 12.85 8.43 3.68
N PRO A 17 12.33 9.62 3.31
CA PRO A 17 11.27 9.86 2.33
C PRO A 17 11.76 9.79 0.88
N LEU A 18 10.86 9.42 -0.04
CA LEU A 18 11.18 9.26 -1.46
C LEU A 18 10.74 10.49 -2.26
N CYS A 19 11.34 11.66 -2.02
CA CYS A 19 10.87 12.91 -2.66
C CYS A 19 11.36 13.14 -4.09
N GLU A 20 12.44 12.48 -4.51
CA GLU A 20 13.00 12.66 -5.85
C GLU A 20 12.37 11.73 -6.91
N SER A 21 11.63 10.70 -6.48
CA SER A 21 10.93 9.78 -7.39
C SER A 21 9.55 10.32 -7.76
N LYS A 22 9.05 9.90 -8.92
CA LYS A 22 7.63 10.06 -9.31
C LYS A 22 6.84 8.75 -9.29
N GLU A 23 7.53 7.64 -9.11
CA GLU A 23 6.95 6.30 -9.19
C GLU A 23 6.84 5.66 -7.80
N ILE A 24 5.78 4.88 -7.60
CA ILE A 24 5.62 4.03 -6.43
C ILE A 24 6.66 2.90 -6.50
N CYS A 25 7.36 2.66 -5.40
CA CYS A 25 8.17 1.46 -5.23
C CYS A 25 7.36 0.38 -4.51
N ILE A 26 7.27 -0.82 -5.09
CA ILE A 26 6.58 -1.98 -4.49
C ILE A 26 7.63 -3.04 -4.14
N THR A 27 7.79 -3.29 -2.84
CA THR A 27 8.65 -4.37 -2.34
C THR A 27 7.78 -5.56 -1.94
N GLN A 28 7.79 -6.62 -2.75
CA GLN A 28 7.00 -7.83 -2.51
C GLN A 28 7.59 -8.67 -1.36
N LEU A 29 6.77 -9.08 -0.40
CA LEU A 29 7.15 -9.92 0.74
C LEU A 29 6.61 -11.36 0.62
N SER A 30 5.32 -11.48 0.30
CA SER A 30 4.62 -12.73 -0.05
C SER A 30 3.84 -12.54 -1.34
N PRO A 31 3.23 -13.54 -1.99
CA PRO A 31 2.36 -13.29 -3.15
C PRO A 31 1.19 -12.32 -2.87
N GLU A 32 0.73 -12.24 -1.62
CA GLU A 32 -0.37 -11.39 -1.16
C GLU A 32 0.09 -10.10 -0.46
N THR A 33 1.35 -10.06 0.01
CA THR A 33 1.83 -9.01 0.91
C THR A 33 2.97 -8.22 0.27
N SER A 34 2.86 -6.89 0.28
CA SER A 34 3.91 -5.98 -0.17
C SER A 34 4.04 -4.77 0.76
N ILE A 35 5.19 -4.10 0.68
CA ILE A 35 5.35 -2.73 1.16
C ILE A 35 5.28 -1.82 -0.06
N GLN A 36 4.35 -0.87 -0.05
CA GLN A 36 4.29 0.19 -1.05
C GLN A 36 4.91 1.46 -0.47
N THR A 37 5.85 2.06 -1.20
CA THR A 37 6.44 3.36 -0.88
C THR A 37 6.05 4.36 -1.97
N TRP A 38 5.18 5.29 -1.61
CA TRP A 38 4.69 6.35 -2.48
C TRP A 38 5.57 7.59 -2.30
N PRO A 39 6.05 8.19 -3.41
CA PRO A 39 6.91 9.36 -3.31
C PRO A 39 6.18 10.59 -2.79
N CYS A 40 6.96 11.59 -2.39
CA CYS A 40 6.42 12.84 -1.85
C CYS A 40 5.47 13.49 -2.86
N GLY A 41 4.24 13.74 -2.42
CA GLY A 41 3.20 14.34 -3.24
C GLY A 41 2.65 13.49 -4.38
N PHE A 42 2.96 12.19 -4.42
CA PHE A 42 2.32 11.25 -5.35
C PHE A 42 0.80 11.37 -5.27
N LYS A 43 0.14 11.33 -6.43
CA LYS A 43 -1.32 11.31 -6.53
C LYS A 43 -1.75 10.08 -7.31
N THR A 44 -2.80 9.42 -6.84
CA THR A 44 -3.54 8.50 -7.70
C THR A 44 -4.24 9.29 -8.82
N GLY A 45 -4.83 8.59 -9.79
CA GLY A 45 -5.75 9.23 -10.74
C GLY A 45 -6.89 9.97 -10.04
N ASN A 46 -7.67 10.75 -10.79
CA ASN A 46 -8.76 11.56 -10.24
C ASN A 46 -10.03 10.75 -9.91
N ASP A 47 -10.07 9.49 -10.33
CA ASP A 47 -11.25 8.64 -10.19
C ASP A 47 -11.31 7.95 -8.83
N ILE A 48 -12.53 7.68 -8.36
CA ILE A 48 -12.78 6.83 -7.20
C ILE A 48 -12.23 5.42 -7.47
N ILE A 49 -11.46 4.89 -6.53
CA ILE A 49 -10.85 3.58 -6.63
C ILE A 49 -11.81 2.52 -6.08
N THR A 50 -11.86 1.37 -6.74
CA THR A 50 -12.58 0.16 -6.29
C THR A 50 -11.91 -1.07 -6.88
N HIS A 51 -11.98 -2.20 -6.17
CA HIS A 51 -11.41 -3.48 -6.62
C HIS A 51 -12.29 -4.67 -6.19
N THR A 52 -12.07 -5.83 -6.79
CA THR A 52 -12.84 -7.07 -6.54
C THR A 52 -12.22 -7.99 -5.48
N PHE A 53 -11.09 -7.61 -4.90
CA PHE A 53 -10.41 -8.34 -3.83
C PHE A 53 -10.56 -7.64 -2.48
N HIS A 54 -10.18 -8.31 -1.38
CA HIS A 54 -10.01 -7.63 -0.08
C HIS A 54 -8.63 -6.98 -0.04
N GLU A 55 -8.56 -5.75 0.43
CA GLU A 55 -7.31 -5.04 0.65
C GLU A 55 -7.22 -4.60 2.12
N GLU A 56 -6.09 -4.87 2.73
CA GLU A 56 -5.76 -4.43 4.07
C GLU A 56 -4.50 -3.57 4.01
N VAL A 57 -4.55 -2.40 4.64
CA VAL A 57 -3.47 -1.41 4.63
C VAL A 57 -3.12 -1.01 6.05
N TYR A 58 -1.82 -0.87 6.34
CA TYR A 58 -1.33 -0.25 7.57
C TYR A 58 -0.22 0.75 7.25
N ILE A 59 -0.35 1.99 7.71
CA ILE A 59 0.63 3.05 7.41
C ILE A 59 1.82 2.94 8.36
N LEU A 60 3.00 2.69 7.78
CA LEU A 60 4.26 2.52 8.50
C LEU A 60 4.96 3.86 8.76
N GLU A 61 5.03 4.71 7.73
CA GLU A 61 5.65 6.05 7.77
C GLU A 61 4.92 7.01 6.82
N GLY A 62 4.99 8.32 7.09
CA GLY A 62 4.34 9.34 6.27
C GLY A 62 2.81 9.37 6.40
N ALA A 63 2.14 9.84 5.34
CA ALA A 63 0.68 9.96 5.31
C ALA A 63 0.10 9.99 3.89
N ILE A 64 -1.18 9.63 3.78
CA ILE A 64 -2.02 9.85 2.59
C ILE A 64 -3.27 10.64 2.95
N THR A 65 -3.72 11.50 2.05
CA THR A 65 -5.00 12.21 2.14
C THR A 65 -5.98 11.61 1.16
N ASP A 66 -7.12 11.13 1.65
CA ASP A 66 -8.27 10.80 0.83
C ASP A 66 -8.95 12.10 0.40
N LEU A 67 -8.88 12.41 -0.89
CA LEU A 67 -9.40 13.65 -1.45
C LEU A 67 -10.92 13.64 -1.53
N SER A 68 -11.57 12.47 -1.54
CA SER A 68 -13.04 12.38 -1.50
C SER A 68 -13.60 12.69 -0.12
N LEU A 69 -12.83 12.39 0.93
CA LEU A 69 -13.20 12.64 2.33
C LEU A 69 -12.63 13.95 2.87
N GLY A 70 -11.60 14.51 2.22
CA GLY A 70 -10.84 15.64 2.76
C GLY A 70 -10.08 15.28 4.04
N GLN A 71 -9.73 14.00 4.22
CA GLN A 71 -9.17 13.47 5.46
C GLN A 71 -7.78 12.85 5.23
N THR A 72 -6.86 13.15 6.14
CA THR A 72 -5.50 12.61 6.13
C THR A 72 -5.34 11.47 7.14
N PHE A 73 -4.67 10.41 6.71
CA PHE A 73 -4.34 9.23 7.49
C PHE A 73 -2.82 9.06 7.52
N GLY A 74 -2.23 8.99 8.71
CA GLY A 74 -0.79 8.91 8.92
C GLY A 74 -0.34 7.60 9.57
N LYS A 75 0.91 7.55 10.01
CA LYS A 75 1.49 6.41 10.75
C LYS A 75 0.55 5.85 11.82
N GLY A 76 0.37 4.53 11.81
CA GLY A 76 -0.49 3.81 12.76
C GLY A 76 -1.96 3.69 12.34
N TYR A 77 -2.40 4.39 11.29
CA TYR A 77 -3.72 4.18 10.72
C TYR A 77 -3.77 2.88 9.92
N HIS A 78 -4.94 2.24 9.99
CA HIS A 78 -5.27 1.00 9.30
C HIS A 78 -6.53 1.18 8.45
N ALA A 79 -6.61 0.45 7.34
CA ALA A 79 -7.82 0.31 6.55
C ALA A 79 -8.08 -1.16 6.19
N TRP A 80 -9.36 -1.54 6.24
CA TRP A 80 -9.87 -2.79 5.67
C TRP A 80 -10.89 -2.47 4.59
N ARG A 81 -10.56 -2.79 3.34
CA ARG A 81 -11.38 -2.50 2.16
C ARG A 81 -11.94 -3.78 1.59
N ASN A 82 -13.26 -3.93 1.72
CA ASN A 82 -13.99 -5.04 1.12
C ASN A 82 -14.08 -4.88 -0.41
N PRO A 83 -14.30 -5.99 -1.15
CA PRO A 83 -14.62 -5.92 -2.58
C PRO A 83 -15.74 -4.91 -2.87
N GLY A 84 -15.53 -4.03 -3.85
CA GLY A 84 -16.48 -2.99 -4.23
C GLY A 84 -16.48 -1.72 -3.36
N MET A 85 -15.69 -1.67 -2.29
CA MET A 85 -15.61 -0.48 -1.44
C MET A 85 -14.94 0.68 -2.19
N LYS A 86 -15.68 1.77 -2.37
CA LYS A 86 -15.18 3.03 -2.93
C LYS A 86 -14.25 3.74 -1.96
N HIS A 87 -13.12 4.24 -2.45
CA HIS A 87 -12.14 4.94 -1.64
C HIS A 87 -11.17 5.78 -2.49
N GLY A 88 -10.45 6.72 -1.87
CA GLY A 88 -9.62 7.67 -2.61
C GLY A 88 -10.45 8.60 -3.51
N PRO A 89 -9.84 9.31 -4.48
CA PRO A 89 -8.42 9.27 -4.83
C PRO A 89 -7.52 9.81 -3.72
N TYR A 90 -6.25 9.42 -3.74
CA TYR A 90 -5.30 9.74 -2.70
C TYR A 90 -4.19 10.68 -3.16
N GLN A 91 -3.69 11.48 -2.22
CA GLN A 91 -2.45 12.23 -2.35
C GLN A 91 -1.53 11.90 -1.17
N ALA A 92 -0.29 11.48 -1.44
CA ALA A 92 0.74 11.30 -0.44
C ALA A 92 1.23 12.65 0.11
N ASP A 93 1.76 12.63 1.34
CA ASP A 93 2.35 13.80 1.98
C ASP A 93 3.43 14.45 1.10
N GLN A 94 3.48 15.78 1.08
CA GLN A 94 4.37 16.56 0.21
C GLN A 94 5.85 16.52 0.61
N ASN A 95 6.14 16.24 1.89
CA ASN A 95 7.50 16.29 2.42
C ASN A 95 8.06 14.90 2.73
N PHE A 96 7.16 13.95 3.03
CA PHE A 96 7.55 12.61 3.44
C PHE A 96 7.10 11.52 2.46
N GLY A 97 6.02 11.73 1.71
CA GLY A 97 5.37 10.64 0.98
C GLY A 97 4.62 9.70 1.93
N CYS A 98 4.50 8.42 1.55
CA CYS A 98 3.86 7.42 2.41
C CYS A 98 4.47 6.03 2.21
N GLN A 99 4.78 5.33 3.29
CA GLN A 99 5.12 3.91 3.27
C GLN A 99 4.03 3.12 3.99
N MET A 100 3.54 2.06 3.36
CA MET A 100 2.44 1.26 3.88
C MET A 100 2.63 -0.23 3.62
N LEU A 101 2.27 -1.06 4.60
CA LEU A 101 2.06 -2.48 4.40
C LEU A 101 0.73 -2.66 3.67
N VAL A 102 0.72 -3.45 2.60
CA VAL A 102 -0.47 -3.75 1.81
C VAL A 102 -0.61 -5.26 1.70
N ILE A 103 -1.78 -5.77 2.06
CA ILE A 103 -2.13 -7.19 1.94
C ILE A 103 -3.37 -7.29 1.04
N VAL A 104 -3.25 -8.00 -0.06
CA VAL A 104 -4.34 -8.23 -1.02
C VAL A 104 -4.74 -9.71 -1.00
N ARG A 105 -6.00 -9.98 -0.65
CA ARG A 105 -6.56 -11.33 -0.61
C ARG A 105 -7.65 -11.48 -1.67
N ASN A 106 -7.38 -12.28 -2.69
CA ASN A 106 -8.36 -12.60 -3.73
C ASN A 106 -9.27 -13.74 -3.23
N PRO A 107 -10.59 -13.53 -3.12
CA PRO A 107 -11.52 -14.58 -2.67
C PRO A 107 -11.46 -15.83 -3.55
N ASN A 108 -11.10 -15.70 -4.83
CA ASN A 108 -11.03 -16.83 -5.77
C ASN A 108 -9.75 -17.67 -5.66
N ARG A 109 -8.77 -17.28 -4.82
CA ARG A 109 -7.55 -18.08 -4.58
C ARG A 109 -7.66 -19.01 -3.37
N LEU A 110 -8.72 -18.91 -2.58
CA LEU A 110 -8.92 -19.70 -1.37
C LEU A 110 -9.60 -21.07 -1.63
N SER A 111 -9.96 -21.38 -2.87
CA SER A 111 -10.58 -22.67 -3.24
C SER A 111 -9.57 -23.80 -3.45
N ASP A 112 -8.28 -23.50 -3.60
CA ASP A 112 -7.26 -24.48 -4.03
C ASP A 112 -6.45 -25.08 -2.87
N SER A 113 -6.87 -24.86 -1.62
CA SER A 113 -6.20 -25.42 -0.44
C SER A 113 -7.18 -26.16 0.49
N ARG A 114 -7.87 -27.17 -0.04
CA ARG A 114 -8.47 -28.25 0.75
C ARG A 114 -7.91 -29.59 0.34
#